data_AF-A0A3D0LY19-F1
#
_entry.id   AF-A0A3D0LY19-F1
#
_cell.length_a   1.000
_cell.length_b   1.000
_cell.length_c   1.000
_cell.angle_alpha   90.00
_cell.angle_beta   90.00
_cell.angle_gamma   90.00
#
_symmetry.space_group_name_H-M   'P 1'
#
loop_
_entity.id
_entity.type
_entity.pdbx_description
1 polymer ?
#
loop_
_entity_poly.entity_id
_entity_poly.type
_entity_poly.pdbx_seq_one_letter_code
_entity_poly.pdbx_strand_id
1 'polypeptide(L)'
;GFSCDVEVKYQEMDVKGHLTRSSAGTLVFDINEPESLNGLSMQWNGDTITLKLHGISFGVDPAAIPQSALGQCILGVLDGALGTHDGSTVTDEGLVTKGSSASGEFEIVSDPETGNLLKLRMPSAGLTATFLNFKLTSA
;
A
#
# COMPACT_ATOMS: atom_id res chain seq x y z
N GLY A 1 -3.45 9.39 -10.96
CA GLY A 1 -3.09 8.57 -9.80
C GLY A 1 -4.34 8.03 -9.14
N PHE A 2 -4.31 7.73 -7.86
CA PHE A 2 -5.52 7.47 -7.08
C PHE A 2 -5.36 7.95 -5.63
N SER A 3 -6.47 8.08 -4.91
CA SER A 3 -6.48 8.15 -3.46
C SER A 3 -7.56 7.25 -2.88
N CYS A 4 -7.31 6.72 -1.69
CA CYS A 4 -8.23 5.84 -0.98
C CYS A 4 -7.91 5.82 0.51
N ASP A 5 -8.88 5.44 1.32
CA ASP A 5 -8.60 5.07 2.70
C ASP A 5 -8.11 3.63 2.74
N VAL A 6 -7.24 3.31 3.68
CA VAL A 6 -6.69 1.97 3.85
C VAL A 6 -6.72 1.56 5.31
N GLU A 7 -7.21 0.35 5.54
CA GLU A 7 -7.11 -0.34 6.82
C GLU A 7 -6.13 -1.50 6.66
N VAL A 8 -4.99 -1.43 7.34
CA VAL A 8 -3.91 -2.40 7.29
C VAL A 8 -3.84 -3.15 8.61
N LYS A 9 -3.94 -4.46 8.56
CA LYS A 9 -3.56 -5.34 9.64
C LYS A 9 -2.21 -5.95 9.34
N TYR A 10 -1.24 -5.70 10.21
CA TYR A 10 0.11 -6.22 10.11
C TYR A 10 0.49 -6.86 11.43
N GLN A 11 0.58 -8.19 11.44
CA GLN A 11 0.78 -8.98 12.66
C GLN A 11 -0.28 -8.64 13.73
N GLU A 12 0.13 -8.09 14.88
CA GLU A 12 -0.76 -7.68 15.98
C GLU A 12 -1.17 -6.20 15.92
N MET A 13 -0.75 -5.47 14.88
CA MET A 13 -1.02 -4.05 14.72
C MET A 13 -2.10 -3.80 13.68
N ASP A 14 -3.12 -3.02 14.05
CA ASP A 14 -4.10 -2.47 13.13
C ASP A 14 -3.78 -0.99 12.90
N VAL A 15 -3.61 -0.61 11.64
CA VAL A 15 -3.25 0.73 11.18
C VAL A 15 -4.32 1.21 10.23
N LYS A 16 -4.81 2.44 10.41
CA LYS A 16 -5.71 3.09 9.45
C LYS A 16 -5.12 4.38 8.95
N GLY A 17 -5.35 4.68 7.69
CA GLY A 17 -4.89 5.94 7.14
C GLY A 17 -5.37 6.21 5.72
N HIS A 18 -4.81 7.24 5.13
CA HIS A 18 -5.12 7.68 3.78
C HIS A 18 -3.93 7.43 2.87
N LEU A 19 -4.19 6.74 1.75
CA LEU A 19 -3.20 6.40 0.75
C LEU A 19 -3.43 7.25 -0.50
N THR A 20 -2.40 7.98 -0.93
CA THR A 20 -2.42 8.76 -2.15
C THR A 20 -1.27 8.35 -3.07
N ARG A 21 -1.60 7.93 -4.28
CA ARG A 21 -0.64 7.65 -5.34
C ARG A 21 -0.74 8.73 -6.42
N SER A 22 0.30 9.53 -6.61
CA SER A 22 0.27 10.59 -7.63
C SER A 22 0.61 10.05 -9.03
N SER A 23 1.68 9.27 -9.14
CA SER A 23 2.19 8.65 -10.37
C SER A 23 2.80 7.28 -10.07
N ALA A 24 3.36 6.60 -11.08
CA ALA A 24 4.12 5.38 -10.83
C ALA A 24 5.35 5.67 -9.95
N GLY A 25 5.62 4.79 -8.99
CA GLY A 25 6.72 4.96 -8.03
C GLY A 25 6.52 6.05 -6.96
N THR A 26 5.42 6.82 -6.98
CA THR A 26 5.15 7.86 -5.96
C THR A 26 3.92 7.54 -5.13
N LEU A 27 4.10 7.49 -3.81
CA LEU A 27 3.07 7.08 -2.87
C LEU A 27 3.19 7.89 -1.59
N VAL A 28 2.07 8.32 -1.01
CA VAL A 28 1.99 8.91 0.32
C VAL A 28 1.01 8.09 1.13
N PHE A 29 1.42 7.68 2.33
CA PHE A 29 0.56 7.02 3.29
C PHE A 29 0.54 7.85 4.58
N ASP A 30 -0.59 8.50 4.84
CA ASP A 30 -0.86 9.28 6.04
C ASP A 30 -1.58 8.40 7.06
N ILE A 31 -0.96 8.14 8.20
CA ILE A 31 -1.52 7.30 9.26
C ILE A 31 -2.34 8.16 10.22
N ASN A 32 -3.56 7.71 10.48
CA ASN A 32 -4.50 8.33 11.42
C ASN A 32 -4.70 7.48 12.68
N GLU A 33 -4.62 6.15 12.55
CA GLU A 33 -4.72 5.21 13.68
C GLU A 33 -3.62 4.14 13.58
N PRO A 34 -3.10 3.63 14.70
CA PRO A 34 -3.47 3.94 16.09
C PRO A 34 -2.95 5.31 16.54
N GLU A 35 -3.41 5.80 17.71
CA GLU A 35 -3.01 7.11 18.26
C GLU A 35 -1.49 7.27 18.37
N SER A 36 -0.76 6.19 18.66
CA SER A 36 0.71 6.18 18.75
C SER A 36 1.42 6.50 17.43
N LEU A 37 0.74 6.35 16.30
CA LEU A 37 1.24 6.64 14.95
C LEU A 37 0.47 7.77 14.26
N ASN A 38 -0.52 8.38 14.93
CA ASN A 38 -1.32 9.45 14.34
C ASN A 38 -0.44 10.65 13.95
N GLY A 39 -0.61 11.10 12.70
CA GLY A 39 0.14 12.21 12.13
C GLY A 39 1.48 11.78 11.52
N LEU A 40 1.78 10.47 11.49
CA LEU A 40 2.89 9.93 10.71
C LEU A 40 2.50 9.88 9.24
N SER A 41 3.26 10.57 8.39
CA SER A 41 3.14 10.54 6.94
C SER A 41 4.39 9.90 6.35
N MET A 42 4.20 8.88 5.53
CA MET A 42 5.29 8.20 4.82
C MET A 42 5.17 8.49 3.34
N GLN A 43 6.22 9.01 2.74
CA GLN A 43 6.25 9.40 1.34
C GLN A 43 7.35 8.66 0.60
N TRP A 44 6.98 7.95 -0.46
CA TRP A 44 7.85 7.34 -1.45
C TRP A 44 7.92 8.21 -2.69
N ASN A 45 9.13 8.54 -3.13
CA ASN A 45 9.40 9.29 -4.36
C ASN A 45 10.33 8.49 -5.28
N GLY A 46 9.96 7.26 -5.63
CA GLY A 46 10.76 6.34 -6.45
C GLY A 46 11.95 5.75 -5.70
N ASP A 47 12.94 6.58 -5.38
CA ASP A 47 14.23 6.13 -4.85
C ASP A 47 14.39 6.33 -3.35
N THR A 48 13.55 7.19 -2.74
CA THR A 48 13.70 7.60 -1.34
C THR A 48 12.38 7.50 -0.57
N ILE A 49 12.50 7.22 0.73
CA ILE A 49 11.40 7.25 1.70
C ILE A 49 11.63 8.44 2.63
N THR A 50 10.62 9.30 2.77
CA THR A 50 10.61 10.39 3.74
C THR A 50 9.53 10.14 4.77
N LEU A 51 9.87 10.18 6.06
CA LEU A 51 8.89 10.13 7.14
C LEU A 51 8.71 11.52 7.73
N LYS A 52 7.45 11.93 7.92
CA LYS A 52 7.09 13.18 8.56
C LYS A 52 6.19 12.87 9.74
N LEU A 53 6.53 13.42 10.90
CA LEU A 53 5.69 13.32 12.09
C LEU A 53 5.56 14.71 12.68
N HIS A 54 4.33 15.21 12.82
CA HIS A 54 4.05 16.54 13.40
C HIS A 54 4.87 17.69 12.76
N GLY A 55 5.10 17.64 11.44
CA GLY A 55 5.84 18.66 10.70
C GLY A 55 7.37 18.55 10.78
N ILE A 56 7.90 17.59 11.54
CA ILE A 56 9.32 17.26 11.55
C ILE A 56 9.57 16.19 10.50
N SER A 57 10.38 16.50 9.49
CA SER A 57 10.79 15.54 8.47
C SER A 57 12.07 14.85 8.93
N PHE A 58 12.02 13.54 9.10
CA PHE A 58 13.20 12.72 9.32
C PHE A 58 13.50 12.00 8.01
N GLY A 59 14.66 12.30 7.43
CA GLY A 59 15.24 11.44 6.41
C GLY A 59 15.76 10.21 7.12
N VAL A 60 15.02 9.10 7.06
CA VAL A 60 15.48 7.85 7.63
C VAL A 60 15.99 7.00 6.50
N ASP A 61 17.18 6.41 6.68
CA ASP A 61 17.68 5.40 5.77
C ASP A 61 16.62 4.28 5.69
N PRO A 62 16.10 3.95 4.49
CA PRO A 62 15.11 2.88 4.31
C PRO A 62 15.54 1.55 4.95
N ALA A 63 16.85 1.28 5.04
CA ALA A 63 17.39 0.08 5.68
C ALA A 63 17.26 0.08 7.22
N ALA A 64 17.04 1.23 7.85
CA ALA A 64 17.02 1.40 9.30
C ALA A 64 15.62 1.31 9.93
N ILE A 65 14.55 1.26 9.13
CA ILE A 65 13.17 1.10 9.64
C ILE A 65 12.66 -0.30 9.30
N PRO A 66 12.41 -1.20 10.28
CA PRO A 66 11.76 -2.49 10.04
C PRO A 66 10.38 -2.37 9.35
N GLN A 67 9.71 -1.23 9.54
CA GLN A 67 8.45 -0.79 8.93
C GLN A 67 8.57 -0.24 7.50
N SER A 68 9.78 0.04 6.96
CA SER A 68 9.96 0.42 5.54
C SER A 68 9.61 -0.73 4.59
N ALA A 69 9.72 -1.98 5.08
CA ALA A 69 9.27 -3.17 4.39
C ALA A 69 7.76 -3.11 4.10
N LEU A 70 6.92 -2.60 5.00
CA LEU A 70 5.48 -2.48 4.76
C LEU A 70 5.18 -1.57 3.58
N GLY A 71 5.81 -0.41 3.55
CA GLY A 71 5.61 0.56 2.48
C GLY A 71 6.24 0.16 1.16
N GLN A 72 7.41 -0.49 1.17
CA GLN A 72 7.98 -1.11 -0.03
C GLN A 72 7.20 -2.33 -0.49
N CYS A 73 6.60 -3.10 0.42
CA CYS A 73 5.65 -4.16 0.09
C CYS A 73 4.44 -3.55 -0.61
N ILE A 74 3.79 -2.55 0.00
CA ILE A 74 2.62 -1.91 -0.59
C ILE A 74 3.01 -1.28 -1.94
N LEU A 75 4.11 -0.53 -2.02
CA LEU A 75 4.56 0.08 -3.27
C LEU A 75 4.90 -0.97 -4.33
N GLY A 76 5.69 -1.98 -4.01
CA GLY A 76 6.09 -3.04 -4.95
C GLY A 76 4.92 -3.91 -5.38
N VAL A 77 3.97 -4.15 -4.48
CA VAL A 77 2.73 -4.86 -4.81
C VAL A 77 1.85 -4.00 -5.71
N LEU A 78 1.71 -2.70 -5.44
CA LEU A 78 0.94 -1.78 -6.28
C LEU A 78 1.60 -1.53 -7.65
N ASP A 79 2.93 -1.51 -7.72
CA ASP A 79 3.67 -1.42 -8.98
C ASP A 79 3.57 -2.73 -9.77
N GLY A 80 3.61 -3.88 -9.09
CA GLY A 80 3.29 -5.18 -9.68
C GLY A 80 1.86 -5.21 -10.22
N ALA A 81 0.86 -4.85 -9.41
CA ALA A 81 -0.57 -4.83 -9.77
C ALA A 81 -0.89 -4.09 -11.08
N LEU A 82 -0.17 -3.00 -11.32
CA LEU A 82 -0.37 -2.12 -12.48
C LEU A 82 0.50 -2.52 -13.68
N GLY A 83 1.38 -3.52 -13.51
CA GLY A 83 2.08 -4.19 -14.60
C GLY A 83 1.14 -5.09 -15.41
N THR A 84 1.56 -5.46 -16.62
CA THR A 84 0.83 -6.43 -17.44
C THR A 84 1.03 -7.83 -16.86
N HIS A 85 -0.02 -8.45 -16.31
CA HIS A 85 0.05 -9.78 -15.70
C HIS A 85 -0.71 -10.83 -16.52
N ASP A 86 0.04 -11.80 -17.05
CA ASP A 86 -0.48 -13.11 -17.46
C ASP A 86 -0.76 -13.94 -16.18
N GLY A 87 -1.91 -13.75 -15.54
CA GLY A 87 -2.23 -14.52 -14.33
C GLY A 87 -3.42 -14.07 -13.47
N SER A 88 -4.18 -13.05 -13.88
CA SER A 88 -5.35 -12.62 -13.12
C SER A 88 -6.52 -13.60 -13.31
N THR A 89 -7.15 -14.01 -12.22
CA THR A 89 -8.32 -14.90 -12.22
C THR A 89 -9.51 -14.17 -11.62
N VAL A 90 -10.65 -14.18 -12.31
CA VAL A 90 -11.91 -13.67 -11.76
C VAL A 90 -12.46 -14.69 -10.78
N THR A 91 -12.74 -14.25 -9.56
CA THR A 91 -13.35 -15.03 -8.47
C THR A 91 -14.58 -14.32 -7.93
N ASP A 92 -15.33 -14.95 -7.02
CA ASP A 92 -16.46 -14.31 -6.34
C ASP A 92 -16.07 -13.07 -5.49
N GLU A 93 -14.79 -12.94 -5.11
CA GLU A 93 -14.27 -11.75 -4.40
C GLU A 93 -13.90 -10.58 -5.34
N GLY A 94 -13.76 -10.84 -6.64
CA GLY A 94 -13.29 -9.88 -7.65
C GLY A 94 -12.18 -10.45 -8.54
N LEU A 95 -11.49 -9.56 -9.25
CA LEU A 95 -10.31 -9.90 -10.06
C LEU A 95 -9.11 -10.12 -9.12
N VAL A 96 -8.65 -11.36 -9.01
CA VAL A 96 -7.53 -11.73 -8.15
C VAL A 96 -6.26 -11.79 -8.99
N THR A 97 -5.27 -10.98 -8.61
CA THR A 97 -3.93 -10.97 -9.20
C THR A 97 -2.93 -11.45 -8.16
N LYS A 98 -2.15 -12.48 -8.51
CA LYS A 98 -1.08 -13.01 -7.67
C LYS A 98 0.28 -12.54 -8.16
N GLY A 99 1.20 -12.30 -7.25
CA GLY A 99 2.57 -11.95 -7.59
C GLY A 99 3.55 -12.34 -6.49
N SER A 100 4.83 -12.09 -6.75
CA SER A 100 5.90 -12.33 -5.80
C SER A 100 6.75 -11.07 -5.66
N SER A 101 7.20 -10.81 -4.44
CA SER A 101 8.07 -9.69 -4.09
C SER A 101 9.25 -10.20 -3.26
N ALA A 102 10.23 -9.34 -2.99
CA ALA A 102 11.33 -9.68 -2.07
C ALA A 102 10.84 -10.09 -0.67
N SER A 103 9.63 -9.65 -0.29
CA SER A 103 8.99 -9.92 1.00
C SER A 103 8.05 -11.14 0.99
N GLY A 104 7.94 -11.82 -0.16
CA GLY A 104 7.13 -13.01 -0.36
C GLY A 104 5.99 -12.83 -1.36
N GLU A 105 5.16 -13.88 -1.45
CA GLU A 105 3.99 -13.93 -2.33
C GLU A 105 2.87 -13.03 -1.82
N PHE A 106 2.17 -12.40 -2.76
CA PHE A 106 1.06 -11.53 -2.48
C PHE A 106 -0.13 -11.81 -3.40
N GLU A 107 -1.31 -11.45 -2.90
CA GLU A 107 -2.56 -11.46 -3.65
C GLU A 107 -3.22 -10.09 -3.55
N ILE A 108 -3.64 -9.57 -4.68
CA ILE A 108 -4.45 -8.36 -4.78
C ILE A 108 -5.81 -8.75 -5.29
N VAL A 109 -6.85 -8.20 -4.67
CA VAL A 109 -8.21 -8.27 -5.17
C VAL A 109 -8.60 -6.89 -5.65
N SER A 110 -9.01 -6.81 -6.92
CA SER A 110 -9.53 -5.60 -7.53
C SER A 110 -10.98 -5.80 -7.97
N ASP A 111 -11.70 -4.70 -8.04
CA ASP A 111 -13.03 -4.66 -8.61
C ASP A 111 -12.96 -4.98 -10.12
N PRO A 112 -13.70 -5.98 -10.62
CA PRO A 112 -13.57 -6.44 -12.00
C PRO A 112 -14.14 -5.45 -13.03
N GLU A 113 -15.02 -4.54 -12.62
CA GLU A 113 -15.64 -3.56 -13.53
C GLU A 113 -14.80 -2.28 -13.64
N THR A 114 -14.29 -1.80 -12.50
CA THR A 114 -13.61 -0.51 -12.36
C THR A 114 -12.08 -0.63 -12.27
N GLY A 115 -11.57 -1.80 -11.90
CA GLY A 115 -10.15 -2.02 -11.60
C GLY A 115 -9.71 -1.46 -10.25
N ASN A 116 -10.62 -0.90 -9.45
CA ASN A 116 -10.31 -0.33 -8.16
C ASN A 116 -9.75 -1.38 -7.20
N LEU A 117 -8.76 -1.02 -6.41
CA LEU A 117 -8.22 -1.93 -5.40
C LEU A 117 -9.25 -2.15 -4.29
N LEU A 118 -9.42 -3.42 -3.90
CA LEU A 118 -10.32 -3.81 -2.81
C LEU A 118 -9.53 -4.37 -1.63
N LYS A 119 -8.61 -5.31 -1.88
CA LYS A 119 -7.83 -5.97 -0.83
C LYS A 119 -6.40 -6.28 -1.27
N LEU A 120 -5.50 -6.35 -0.30
CA LEU A 120 -4.15 -6.88 -0.42
C LEU A 120 -3.93 -7.93 0.67
N ARG A 121 -3.31 -9.07 0.31
CA ARG A 121 -2.88 -10.12 1.25
C ARG A 121 -1.43 -10.46 0.97
N MET A 122 -0.62 -10.55 2.02
CA MET A 122 0.74 -11.09 1.98
C MET A 122 0.92 -12.01 3.19
N PRO A 123 0.54 -13.30 3.07
CA PRO A 123 0.49 -14.22 4.20
C PRO A 123 1.83 -14.42 4.90
N SER A 124 2.94 -14.44 4.14
CA SER A 124 4.30 -14.56 4.69
C SER A 124 4.67 -13.44 5.66
N ALA A 125 4.12 -12.24 5.45
CA ALA A 125 4.34 -11.07 6.28
C ALA A 125 3.25 -10.89 7.36
N GLY A 126 2.21 -11.74 7.38
CA GLY A 126 1.04 -11.52 8.24
C GLY A 126 0.33 -10.21 7.94
N LEU A 127 0.33 -9.78 6.67
CA LEU A 127 -0.21 -8.50 6.22
C LEU A 127 -1.52 -8.71 5.45
N THR A 128 -2.54 -7.95 5.84
CA THR A 128 -3.75 -7.77 5.04
C THR A 128 -4.12 -6.30 5.01
N ALA A 129 -4.49 -5.76 3.85
CA ALA A 129 -5.02 -4.41 3.74
C ALA A 129 -6.36 -4.42 3.01
N THR A 130 -7.26 -3.53 3.44
CA THR A 130 -8.54 -3.25 2.78
C THR A 130 -8.52 -1.82 2.28
N PHE A 131 -8.87 -1.61 1.03
CA PHE A 131 -8.92 -0.29 0.40
C PHE A 131 -10.38 0.17 0.31
N LEU A 132 -10.64 1.40 0.72
CA LEU A 132 -11.97 1.98 0.85
C LEU A 132 -12.01 3.36 0.19
N ASN A 133 -13.21 3.82 -0.20
CA ASN A 133 -13.43 5.16 -0.74
C ASN A 133 -12.49 5.52 -1.91
N PHE A 134 -12.20 4.54 -2.78
CA PHE A 134 -11.26 4.70 -3.88
C PHE A 134 -11.71 5.78 -4.86
N LYS A 135 -10.79 6.68 -5.21
CA LYS A 135 -11.00 7.77 -6.16
C LYS A 135 -9.83 7.85 -7.11
N LEU A 136 -10.11 7.84 -8.41
CA LEU A 136 -9.13 8.18 -9.42
C LEU A 136 -8.84 9.68 -9.32
N THR A 137 -7.56 10.03 -9.17
CA THR A 137 -7.12 11.42 -9.28
C THR A 137 -6.77 11.67 -10.73
N SER A 138 -7.66 12.37 -11.43
CA SER A 138 -7.40 12.93 -12.75
C SER A 138 -6.23 13.91 -12.64
N ALA A 139 -5.23 13.75 -13.49
CA ALA A 139 -4.17 14.74 -13.68
C ALA A 139 -4.71 16.02 -14.30
#